data_AF-A0A519RLI5-F1
#
_entry.id   AF-A0A519RLI5-F1
#
_cell.length_a   1.000
_cell.length_b   1.000
_cell.length_c   1.000
_cell.angle_alpha   90.00
_cell.angle_beta   90.00
_cell.angle_gamma   90.00
#
_symmetry.space_group_name_H-M   'P 1'
#
loop_
_entity.id
_entity.type
_entity.pdbx_description
1 polymer ?
#
loop_
_entity_poly.entity_id
_entity_poly.type
_entity_poly.pdbx_seq_one_letter_code
_entity_poly.pdbx_strand_id
1 'polypeptide(L)'
;MAEIKQLKFSKLRHAYITVKDFLESESVDDLESLKTKIVKDLGLTGDDNYYMLIKFVDKFKLEYADFDYDKHFYSEGELYDSSAALYNLLVVSIWLPLKTIELLTLNKIQIPKPSFYQPAREVSDMTFRDLLTWYIEGKYIPEGNVKYAIKASEF
;
A
#
# COMPACT_ATOMS: atom_id res chain seq x y z
N MET A 1 18.82 15.39 -5.43
CA MET A 1 18.09 16.66 -5.24
C MET A 1 16.77 16.55 -5.96
N ALA A 2 15.65 16.94 -5.36
CA ALA A 2 14.33 16.84 -5.99
C ALA A 2 14.21 17.81 -7.17
N GLU A 3 13.82 17.32 -8.33
CA GLU A 3 13.52 18.13 -9.51
C GLU A 3 12.18 18.87 -9.32
N ILE A 4 12.14 20.17 -9.59
CA ILE A 4 10.90 20.97 -9.54
C ILE A 4 10.36 21.11 -10.96
N LYS A 5 9.23 20.47 -11.25
CA LYS A 5 8.56 20.52 -12.55
C LYS A 5 7.34 21.44 -12.51
N GLN A 6 7.20 22.27 -13.54
CA GLN A 6 6.05 23.15 -13.71
C GLN A 6 4.90 22.38 -14.34
N LEU A 7 3.76 22.28 -13.64
CA LEU A 7 2.58 21.56 -14.09
C LEU A 7 1.37 22.50 -14.12
N LYS A 8 0.51 22.36 -15.13
CA LYS A 8 -0.79 23.02 -15.14
C LYS A 8 -1.69 22.41 -14.07
N PHE A 9 -2.38 23.23 -13.30
CA PHE A 9 -3.37 22.81 -12.31
C PHE A 9 -4.44 21.91 -12.94
N SER A 10 -4.90 22.23 -14.15
CA SER A 10 -5.85 21.40 -14.90
C SER A 10 -5.33 19.97 -15.13
N LYS A 11 -4.06 19.81 -15.52
CA LYS A 11 -3.43 18.49 -15.70
C LYS A 11 -3.28 17.76 -14.36
N LEU A 12 -2.87 18.45 -13.30
CA LEU A 12 -2.75 17.87 -11.96
C LEU A 12 -4.10 17.39 -11.43
N ARG A 13 -5.14 18.23 -11.54
CA ARG A 13 -6.50 17.92 -11.10
C ARG A 13 -7.07 16.72 -11.86
N HIS A 14 -6.88 16.66 -13.17
CA HIS A 14 -7.32 15.53 -13.96
C HIS A 14 -6.60 14.24 -13.53
N ALA A 15 -5.27 14.27 -13.41
CA ALA A 15 -4.49 13.13 -12.93
C ALA A 15 -4.93 12.66 -11.54
N TYR A 16 -5.15 13.60 -10.62
CA TYR A 16 -5.64 13.29 -9.27
C TYR A 16 -6.95 12.51 -9.31
N ILE A 17 -7.97 13.04 -10.01
CA ILE A 17 -9.28 12.40 -10.12
C ILE A 17 -9.15 11.03 -10.79
N THR A 18 -8.41 10.92 -11.89
CA THR A 18 -8.26 9.65 -12.62
C THR A 18 -7.61 8.55 -11.77
N VAL A 19 -6.51 8.86 -11.08
CA VAL A 19 -5.82 7.86 -10.25
C VAL A 19 -6.63 7.56 -8.99
N LYS A 20 -7.31 8.57 -8.42
CA LYS A 20 -8.22 8.39 -7.29
C LYS A 20 -9.36 7.42 -7.64
N ASP A 21 -10.10 7.71 -8.72
CA ASP A 21 -11.22 6.90 -9.17
C ASP A 21 -10.78 5.47 -9.52
N PHE A 22 -9.57 5.31 -10.09
CA PHE A 22 -9.00 3.98 -10.33
C PHE A 22 -8.76 3.21 -9.04
N LEU A 23 -8.09 3.82 -8.05
CA LEU A 23 -7.79 3.16 -6.79
C LEU A 23 -9.05 2.83 -6.01
N GLU A 24 -10.00 3.75 -5.89
CA GLU A 24 -11.29 3.50 -5.21
C GLU A 24 -12.15 2.45 -5.94
N SER A 25 -11.88 2.16 -7.23
CA SER A 25 -12.52 1.04 -7.92
C SER A 25 -11.87 -0.32 -7.65
N GLU A 26 -10.63 -0.32 -7.15
CA GLU A 26 -9.85 -1.52 -6.83
C GLU A 26 -9.80 -1.79 -5.32
N SER A 27 -10.00 -0.78 -4.46
CA SER A 27 -10.06 -0.89 -3.00
C SER A 27 -11.49 -0.98 -2.47
N VAL A 28 -11.64 -1.49 -1.25
CA VAL A 28 -12.91 -1.47 -0.50
C VAL A 28 -13.08 -0.15 0.28
N ASP A 29 -11.96 0.53 0.54
CA ASP A 29 -11.89 1.76 1.33
C ASP A 29 -11.69 3.02 0.46
N ASP A 30 -12.11 4.17 1.02
CA ASP A 30 -11.99 5.49 0.39
C ASP A 30 -10.56 6.06 0.50
N LEU A 31 -10.15 6.85 -0.50
CA LEU A 31 -8.88 7.56 -0.48
C LEU A 31 -8.98 8.86 0.33
N GLU A 32 -8.36 8.86 1.51
CA GLU A 32 -8.35 10.01 2.42
C GLU A 32 -7.28 11.07 2.09
N SER A 33 -6.11 10.69 1.58
CA SER A 33 -5.00 11.63 1.34
C SER A 33 -3.95 11.15 0.34
N LEU A 34 -3.04 12.05 -0.05
CA LEU A 34 -1.86 11.71 -0.87
C LEU A 34 -0.90 10.73 -0.19
N LYS A 35 -0.95 10.62 1.14
CA LYS A 35 -0.10 9.72 1.93
C LYS A 35 -0.74 8.35 2.15
N THR A 36 -1.99 8.17 1.70
CA THR A 36 -2.70 6.90 1.83
C THR A 36 -1.88 5.81 1.18
N LYS A 37 -1.57 4.78 1.97
CA LYS A 37 -0.72 3.65 1.64
C LYS A 37 -1.53 2.50 1.03
N ILE A 38 -1.00 1.89 -0.02
CA ILE A 38 -1.70 0.85 -0.78
C ILE A 38 -1.97 -0.39 0.09
N VAL A 39 -0.96 -0.90 0.80
CA VAL A 39 -1.16 -2.05 1.68
C VAL A 39 -1.81 -1.60 2.99
N LYS A 40 -1.19 -0.65 3.68
CA LYS A 40 -1.56 -0.37 5.08
C LYS A 40 -2.95 0.23 5.21
N ASP A 41 -3.34 1.11 4.30
CA ASP A 41 -4.57 1.89 4.45
C ASP A 41 -5.69 1.40 3.52
N LEU A 42 -5.37 0.78 2.38
CA LEU A 42 -6.38 0.24 1.44
C LEU A 42 -6.53 -1.29 1.51
N GLY A 43 -5.70 -1.98 2.30
CA GLY A 43 -5.77 -3.43 2.48
C GLY A 43 -5.38 -4.25 1.26
N LEU A 44 -4.79 -3.64 0.22
CA LEU A 44 -4.37 -4.34 -1.00
C LEU A 44 -3.03 -5.03 -0.74
N THR A 45 -3.05 -6.31 -0.35
CA THR A 45 -1.84 -7.07 0.04
C THR A 45 -1.55 -8.24 -0.89
N GLY A 46 -0.27 -8.62 -1.02
CA GLY A 46 0.12 -9.78 -1.81
C GLY A 46 -0.37 -9.67 -3.24
N ASP A 47 -1.08 -10.70 -3.70
CA ASP A 47 -1.57 -10.77 -5.08
C ASP A 47 -2.53 -9.61 -5.42
N ASP A 48 -3.28 -9.07 -4.45
CA ASP A 48 -4.25 -7.99 -4.70
C ASP A 48 -3.56 -6.71 -5.21
N ASN A 49 -2.48 -6.26 -4.56
CA ASN A 49 -1.75 -5.09 -5.04
C ASN A 49 -0.96 -5.40 -6.32
N TYR A 50 -0.48 -6.63 -6.49
CA TYR A 50 0.23 -7.04 -7.70
C TYR A 50 -0.68 -6.92 -8.93
N TYR A 51 -1.88 -7.49 -8.87
CA TYR A 51 -2.85 -7.41 -9.96
C TYR A 51 -3.37 -5.98 -10.17
N MET A 52 -3.58 -5.21 -9.10
CA MET A 52 -3.96 -3.80 -9.21
C MET A 52 -2.90 -3.01 -9.99
N LEU A 53 -1.60 -3.22 -9.71
CA LEU A 53 -0.51 -2.54 -10.41
C LEU A 53 -0.41 -2.94 -11.89
N ILE A 54 -0.62 -4.23 -12.21
CA ILE A 54 -0.70 -4.68 -13.61
C ILE A 54 -1.83 -3.94 -14.33
N LYS A 55 -3.03 -3.91 -13.75
CA LYS A 55 -4.18 -3.19 -14.34
C LYS A 55 -3.88 -1.71 -14.50
N PHE A 56 -3.21 -1.08 -13.53
CA PHE A 56 -2.84 0.33 -13.57
C PHE A 56 -1.90 0.62 -14.75
N VAL A 57 -0.83 -0.14 -14.86
CA VAL A 57 0.17 -0.03 -15.93
C VAL A 57 -0.46 -0.28 -17.31
N ASP A 58 -1.29 -1.32 -17.43
CA ASP A 58 -1.91 -1.71 -18.70
C ASP A 58 -3.00 -0.73 -19.16
N LYS A 59 -3.81 -0.23 -18.22
CA LYS A 59 -4.90 0.72 -18.50
C LYS A 59 -4.36 2.05 -18.99
N PHE A 60 -3.27 2.52 -18.41
CA PHE A 60 -2.68 3.83 -18.72
C PHE A 60 -1.43 3.77 -19.61
N LYS A 61 -1.04 2.56 -20.05
CA LYS A 61 0.13 2.31 -20.93
C LYS A 61 1.42 2.93 -20.38
N LEU A 62 1.69 2.65 -19.11
CA LEU A 62 2.82 3.21 -18.37
C LEU A 62 4.09 2.35 -18.53
N GLU A 63 5.26 2.98 -18.47
CA GLU A 63 6.54 2.29 -18.39
C GLU A 63 6.79 1.82 -16.94
N TYR A 64 7.29 0.59 -16.79
CA TYR A 64 7.52 -0.04 -15.48
C TYR A 64 8.92 -0.63 -15.30
N ALA A 65 9.83 -0.44 -16.27
CA ALA A 65 11.15 -1.08 -16.26
C ALA A 65 11.99 -0.79 -15.01
N ASP A 66 11.81 0.40 -14.41
CA ASP A 66 12.52 0.84 -13.20
C ASP A 66 11.73 0.58 -11.91
N PHE A 67 10.59 -0.12 -11.97
CA PHE A 67 9.78 -0.46 -10.81
C PHE A 67 10.21 -1.81 -10.22
N ASP A 68 10.56 -1.80 -8.93
CA ASP A 68 10.95 -3.00 -8.17
C ASP A 68 9.84 -3.34 -7.17
N TYR A 69 9.03 -4.35 -7.49
CA TYR A 69 7.91 -4.76 -6.65
C TYR A 69 8.35 -5.16 -5.24
N ASP A 70 9.45 -5.92 -5.13
CA ASP A 70 9.91 -6.46 -3.85
C ASP A 70 10.37 -5.34 -2.91
N LYS A 71 10.80 -4.19 -3.43
CA LYS A 71 11.10 -3.03 -2.59
C LYS A 71 9.87 -2.46 -1.88
N HIS A 72 8.70 -2.56 -2.49
CA HIS A 72 7.47 -1.91 -2.05
C HIS A 72 6.51 -2.85 -1.33
N PHE A 73 6.47 -4.13 -1.71
CA PHE A 73 5.43 -5.04 -1.26
C PHE A 73 5.98 -6.42 -0.92
N TYR A 74 5.24 -7.14 -0.08
CA TYR A 74 5.44 -8.58 0.12
C TYR A 74 4.68 -9.36 -0.96
N SER A 75 5.24 -10.48 -1.39
CA SER A 75 4.51 -11.45 -2.18
C SER A 75 3.53 -12.24 -1.31
N GLU A 76 2.49 -12.83 -1.92
CA GLU A 76 1.53 -13.71 -1.24
C GLU A 76 2.25 -14.87 -0.52
N GLY A 77 3.27 -15.46 -1.18
CA GLY A 77 4.07 -16.53 -0.61
C GLY A 77 4.80 -16.11 0.66
N GLU A 78 5.30 -14.88 0.73
CA GLU A 78 5.96 -14.38 1.94
C GLU A 78 4.98 -14.13 3.08
N LEU A 79 3.73 -13.74 2.77
CA LEU A 79 2.71 -13.48 3.78
C LEU A 79 2.07 -14.77 4.32
N TYR A 80 1.93 -15.79 3.46
CA TYR A 80 1.07 -16.95 3.72
C TYR A 80 1.70 -18.31 3.36
N ASP A 81 3.03 -18.45 3.37
CA ASP A 81 3.64 -19.77 3.22
C ASP A 81 3.23 -20.76 4.33
N SER A 82 3.54 -22.04 4.09
CA SER A 82 3.19 -23.11 5.04
C SER A 82 3.86 -22.93 6.42
N SER A 83 5.03 -22.29 6.49
CA SER A 83 5.70 -21.98 7.76
C SER A 83 4.98 -20.87 8.52
N ALA A 84 4.55 -19.81 7.85
CA ALA A 84 3.77 -18.72 8.39
C ALA A 84 2.43 -19.23 8.92
N ALA A 85 1.76 -20.10 8.14
CA ALA A 85 0.53 -20.76 8.54
C ALA A 85 0.73 -21.63 9.79
N LEU A 86 1.79 -22.46 9.83
CA LEU A 86 2.11 -23.30 10.99
C LEU A 86 2.45 -22.47 12.23
N TYR A 87 3.27 -21.44 12.09
CA TYR A 87 3.61 -20.52 13.18
C TYR A 87 2.35 -19.85 13.75
N ASN A 88 1.52 -19.28 12.88
CA ASN A 88 0.28 -18.64 13.29
C ASN A 88 -0.67 -19.62 13.98
N LEU A 89 -0.78 -20.86 13.48
CA LEU A 89 -1.59 -21.90 14.10
C LEU A 89 -1.11 -22.23 15.51
N LEU A 90 0.20 -22.37 15.73
CA LEU A 90 0.78 -22.62 17.05
C LEU A 90 0.53 -21.43 18.00
N VAL A 91 0.70 -20.20 17.53
CA VAL A 91 0.40 -19.00 18.31
C VAL A 91 -1.07 -18.95 18.73
N VAL A 92 -2.00 -19.21 17.80
CA VAL A 92 -3.45 -19.26 18.10
C VAL A 92 -3.78 -20.38 19.08
N SER A 93 -3.17 -21.55 18.93
CA SER A 93 -3.40 -22.71 19.80
C SER A 93 -3.04 -22.44 21.26
N ILE A 94 -2.06 -21.57 21.51
CA ILE A 94 -1.67 -21.14 22.87
C ILE A 94 -2.52 -19.95 23.31
N TRP A 95 -2.76 -18.98 22.43
CA TRP A 95 -3.43 -17.74 22.78
C TRP A 95 -4.93 -17.91 23.07
N LEU A 96 -5.63 -18.78 22.33
CA LEU A 96 -7.06 -19.01 22.54
C LEU A 96 -7.38 -19.50 23.97
N PRO A 97 -6.73 -20.55 24.51
CA PRO A 97 -6.91 -20.96 25.90
C PRO A 97 -6.62 -19.85 26.91
N LEU A 98 -5.55 -19.07 26.71
CA LEU A 98 -5.22 -17.95 27.59
C LEU A 98 -6.32 -16.88 27.56
N LYS A 99 -6.88 -16.59 26.38
CA LYS A 99 -7.98 -15.64 26.24
C LYS A 99 -9.26 -16.16 26.87
N THR A 100 -9.51 -17.49 26.84
CA THR A 100 -10.59 -18.11 27.60
C THR A 100 -10.42 -17.91 29.11
N ILE A 101 -9.20 -18.03 29.65
CA ILE A 101 -8.93 -17.76 31.07
C ILE A 101 -9.23 -16.29 31.41
N GLU A 102 -8.76 -15.34 30.60
CA GLU A 102 -9.08 -13.91 30.78
C GLU A 102 -10.60 -13.67 30.88
N LEU A 103 -11.37 -14.26 29.95
CA LEU A 103 -12.84 -14.19 29.95
C LEU A 103 -13.45 -14.81 31.21
N LEU A 104 -12.98 -16.01 31.62
CA LEU A 104 -13.46 -16.69 32.84
C LEU A 104 -13.12 -15.92 34.12
N THR A 105 -12.03 -15.14 34.12
CA THR A 105 -11.68 -14.25 35.23
C THR A 105 -12.39 -12.90 35.21
N LEU A 106 -13.37 -12.70 34.32
CA LEU A 106 -14.06 -11.43 34.12
C LEU A 106 -13.08 -10.27 33.87
N ASN A 107 -12.06 -10.53 33.02
CA ASN A 107 -11.01 -9.58 32.64
C ASN A 107 -10.14 -9.06 33.81
N LYS A 108 -10.11 -9.76 34.95
CA LYS A 108 -9.16 -9.45 36.04
C LYS A 108 -7.71 -9.74 35.64
N ILE A 109 -7.50 -10.71 34.75
CA ILE A 109 -6.23 -11.00 34.12
C ILE A 109 -6.33 -10.56 32.66
N GLN A 110 -5.42 -9.69 32.22
CA GLN A 110 -5.37 -9.22 30.82
C GLN A 110 -4.28 -9.98 30.07
N ILE A 111 -4.66 -10.72 29.04
CA ILE A 111 -3.73 -11.42 28.15
C ILE A 111 -3.55 -10.56 26.89
N PRO A 112 -2.32 -10.06 26.63
CA PRO A 112 -2.04 -9.28 25.44
C PRO A 112 -2.22 -10.12 24.17
N LYS A 113 -2.53 -9.46 23.05
CA LYS A 113 -2.55 -10.10 21.74
C LYS A 113 -1.10 -10.46 21.34
N PRO A 114 -0.83 -11.69 20.89
CA PRO A 114 0.49 -12.08 20.44
C PRO A 114 0.80 -11.44 19.08
N SER A 115 2.08 -11.40 18.74
CA SER A 115 2.51 -11.10 17.37
C SER A 115 2.34 -12.34 16.50
N PHE A 116 1.62 -12.16 15.40
CA PHE A 116 1.55 -13.14 14.33
C PHE A 116 2.81 -13.06 13.46
N TYR A 117 2.99 -14.07 12.61
CA TYR A 117 4.06 -14.09 11.64
C TYR A 117 4.09 -12.79 10.83
N GLN A 118 5.29 -12.29 10.61
CA GLN A 118 5.59 -11.18 9.72
C GLN A 118 6.83 -11.57 8.90
N PRO A 119 6.87 -11.26 7.60
CA PRO A 119 8.06 -11.47 6.80
C PRO A 119 9.28 -10.78 7.42
N ALA A 120 10.48 -11.36 7.23
CA ALA A 120 11.71 -10.89 7.88
C ALA A 120 12.28 -9.60 7.25
N ARG A 121 12.04 -9.37 5.95
CA ARG A 121 12.48 -8.15 5.27
C ARG A 121 11.48 -7.03 5.52
N GLU A 122 11.91 -5.78 5.41
CA GLU A 122 11.03 -4.62 5.46
C GLU A 122 10.70 -4.12 4.04
N VAL A 123 9.51 -3.54 3.88
CA VAL A 123 9.06 -2.90 2.63
C VAL A 123 8.52 -1.50 2.89
N SER A 124 8.63 -0.62 1.90
CA SER A 124 8.23 0.78 2.07
C SER A 124 6.72 1.02 1.95
N ASP A 125 5.99 0.10 1.30
CA ASP A 125 4.68 0.36 0.68
C ASP A 125 4.81 1.37 -0.48
N MET A 126 3.70 1.61 -1.19
CA MET A 126 3.52 2.77 -2.05
C MET A 126 2.42 3.65 -1.49
N THR A 127 2.45 4.92 -1.86
CA THR A 127 1.40 5.89 -1.54
C THR A 127 0.59 6.24 -2.78
N PHE A 128 -0.60 6.80 -2.57
CA PHE A 128 -1.39 7.41 -3.65
C PHE A 128 -0.57 8.44 -4.45
N ARG A 129 0.30 9.21 -3.79
CA ARG A 129 1.21 10.14 -4.46
C ARG A 129 2.16 9.45 -5.44
N ASP A 130 2.64 8.25 -5.15
CA ASP A 130 3.57 7.53 -6.03
C ASP A 130 2.87 7.11 -7.32
N LEU A 131 1.64 6.58 -7.22
CA LEU A 131 0.82 6.26 -8.38
C LEU A 131 0.43 7.50 -9.18
N LEU A 132 0.10 8.61 -8.50
CA LEU A 132 -0.17 9.89 -9.14
C LEU A 132 1.04 10.39 -9.93
N THR A 133 2.24 10.28 -9.36
CA THR A 133 3.50 10.67 -10.01
C THR A 133 3.77 9.78 -11.22
N TRP A 134 3.61 8.46 -11.07
CA TRP A 134 3.77 7.50 -12.16
C TRP A 134 2.82 7.82 -13.33
N TYR A 135 1.56 8.12 -13.03
CA TYR A 135 0.59 8.51 -14.05
C TYR A 135 0.97 9.81 -14.77
N ILE A 136 1.43 10.84 -14.06
CA ILE A 136 1.78 12.14 -14.65
C ILE A 136 3.00 12.05 -15.57
N GLU A 137 4.00 11.26 -15.15
CA GLU A 137 5.29 11.13 -15.82
C GLU A 137 5.32 10.03 -16.88
N GLY A 138 4.36 9.10 -16.85
CA GLY A 138 4.30 7.95 -17.75
C GLY A 138 5.25 6.81 -17.36
N LYS A 139 6.04 6.98 -16.29
CA LYS A 139 7.00 6.00 -15.80
C LYS A 139 7.17 6.08 -14.28
N TYR A 140 7.61 4.99 -13.67
CA TYR A 140 7.83 4.95 -12.24
C TYR A 140 9.00 5.87 -11.84
N ILE A 141 8.77 6.73 -10.85
CA ILE A 141 9.81 7.59 -10.27
C ILE A 141 9.73 7.46 -8.75
N PRO A 142 10.84 7.09 -8.07
CA PRO A 142 10.86 6.97 -6.61
C PRO A 142 10.48 8.26 -5.89
N GLU A 143 9.80 8.13 -4.75
CA GLU A 143 9.33 9.27 -3.95
C GLU A 143 10.47 10.24 -3.61
N GLY A 144 10.19 11.54 -3.72
CA GLY A 144 11.15 12.60 -3.36
C GLY A 144 12.03 13.07 -4.52
N ASN A 145 12.00 12.38 -5.67
CA ASN A 145 12.75 12.81 -6.85
C ASN A 145 12.05 13.93 -7.63
N VAL A 146 10.72 14.06 -7.54
CA VAL A 146 9.95 15.09 -8.27
C VAL A 146 9.03 15.86 -7.32
N LYS A 147 8.98 17.18 -7.52
CA LYS A 147 8.03 18.11 -6.91
C LYS A 147 7.34 18.90 -8.02
N TYR A 148 6.03 19.05 -7.91
CA TYR A 148 5.25 19.83 -8.86
C TYR A 148 5.01 21.23 -8.32
N ALA A 149 5.34 22.24 -9.13
CA ALA A 149 4.94 23.63 -8.91
C ALA A 149 3.83 23.99 -9.90
N ILE A 150 2.79 24.66 -9.42
CA ILE A 150 1.69 25.12 -10.28
C ILE A 150 2.15 26.37 -11.02
N LYS A 151 1.90 26.42 -12.34
CA LYS A 151 2.21 27.60 -13.14
C LYS A 151 1.45 28.81 -12.63
N ALA A 152 2.16 29.90 -12.35
CA ALA A 152 1.61 31.13 -11.76
C ALA A 152 0.53 31.83 -12.61
N SER A 153 0.43 31.51 -13.91
CA SER A 153 -0.56 32.10 -14.82
C SER A 153 -1.97 31.48 -14.72
N GLU A 154 -2.21 30.58 -13.76
CA GLU A 154 -3.48 29.88 -13.57
C GLU A 154 -4.20 30.27 -12.25
N PHE A 155 -3.72 31.33 -11.58
CA PHE A 155 -4.37 32.00 -10.47
C PHE A 155 -4.84 33.40 -10.89
#